data_AF-A0ABD1A3U1-F1
#
_entry.id   AF-A0ABD1A3U1-F1
#
_cell.length_a   1.000
_cell.length_b   1.000
_cell.length_c   1.000
_cell.angle_alpha   90.00
_cell.angle_beta   90.00
_cell.angle_gamma   90.00
#
_symmetry.space_group_name_H-M   'P 1'
#
loop_
_entity.id
_entity.type
_entity.pdbx_description
1 polymer ?
#
loop_
_entity_poly.entity_id
_entity_poly.type
_entity_poly.pdbx_seq_one_letter_code
_entity_poly.pdbx_strand_id
1 'polypeptide(L)'
;MDHNKQLQEAIASLRKEFREVVIIYGDYYYAFEYVLRSAGTFEKSVALKSCCEIGGANNYDGKRQCGAAGVPVCQNPAKFISWDGVHLTQKAYRLMSKFFNTQILSQIKWIRA
;
A
#
# COMPACT_ATOMS: atom_id res chain seq x y z
N MET A 1 -5.86 15.84 -3.42
CA MET A 1 -6.03 14.81 -2.37
C MET A 1 -7.30 15.08 -1.58
N ASP A 2 -8.44 15.11 -2.26
CA ASP A 2 -9.73 15.47 -1.66
C ASP A 2 -10.33 14.31 -0.86
N HIS A 3 -10.24 13.10 -1.43
CA HIS A 3 -10.74 11.85 -0.82
C HIS A 3 -10.22 11.62 0.62
N ASN A 4 -8.91 11.64 0.85
CA ASN A 4 -8.36 11.31 2.17
C ASN A 4 -8.72 12.35 3.24
N LYS A 5 -8.93 13.61 2.83
CA LYS A 5 -9.39 14.66 3.74
C LYS A 5 -10.85 14.40 4.15
N GLN A 6 -11.73 14.17 3.18
CA GLN A 6 -13.14 13.85 3.44
C GLN A 6 -13.30 12.57 4.27
N LEU A 7 -12.49 11.55 4.00
CA LEU A 7 -12.48 10.31 4.78
C LEU A 7 -12.10 10.57 6.25
N GLN A 8 -11.08 11.39 6.51
CA GLN A 8 -10.70 11.76 7.88
C GLN A 8 -11.78 12.58 8.58
N GLU A 9 -12.47 13.48 7.87
CA GLU A 9 -13.60 14.25 8.39
C GLU A 9 -14.77 13.33 8.77
N ALA A 10 -15.13 12.37 7.90
CA ALA A 10 -16.16 11.38 8.18
C ALA A 10 -15.80 10.50 9.39
N ILE A 11 -14.55 10.02 9.48
CA ILE A 11 -14.06 9.26 10.63
C ILE A 11 -14.14 10.09 11.92
N ALA A 12 -13.79 11.38 11.86
CA ALA A 12 -13.89 12.27 13.01
C ALA A 12 -15.34 12.46 13.49
N SER A 13 -16.29 12.54 12.56
CA SER A 13 -17.73 12.57 12.88
C SER A 13 -18.21 11.26 13.51
N LEU A 14 -17.85 10.11 12.93
CA LEU A 14 -18.23 8.80 13.47
C LEU A 14 -17.67 8.57 14.88
N ARG A 15 -16.46 9.03 15.18
CA ARG A 15 -15.89 8.97 16.54
C ARG A 15 -16.68 9.78 17.57
N LYS A 16 -17.32 10.88 17.15
CA LYS A 16 -18.17 11.71 18.04
C LYS A 16 -19.51 11.04 18.30
N GLU A 17 -20.07 10.38 17.28
CA GLU A 17 -21.35 9.68 17.32
C GLU A 17 -21.26 8.38 18.11
N PHE A 18 -20.22 7.56 17.86
CA PHE A 18 -20.04 6.24 18.45
C PHE A 18 -18.89 6.22 19.46
N ARG A 19 -19.13 6.80 20.65
CA ARG A 19 -18.08 6.95 21.69
C ARG A 19 -17.57 5.62 22.29
N GLU A 20 -18.35 4.55 22.18
CA GLU A 20 -18.01 3.23 22.69
C GLU A 20 -17.25 2.36 21.67
N VAL A 21 -17.06 2.85 20.43
CA VAL A 21 -16.38 2.13 19.36
C VAL A 21 -15.01 2.75 19.09
N VAL A 22 -13.99 1.90 18.99
CA VAL A 22 -12.65 2.33 18.57
C VAL A 22 -12.58 2.38 17.05
N ILE A 23 -12.62 3.59 16.48
CA ILE A 23 -12.49 3.83 15.04
C ILE A 23 -11.09 4.39 14.76
N ILE A 24 -10.29 3.74 13.92
CA ILE A 24 -8.91 4.12 13.61
C ILE A 24 -8.75 4.36 12.11
N TYR A 25 -8.13 5.49 11.76
CA TYR A 25 -7.71 5.77 10.38
C TYR A 25 -6.35 5.14 10.12
N GLY A 26 -6.29 4.17 9.21
CA GLY A 26 -5.04 3.63 8.69
C GLY A 26 -4.55 4.48 7.54
N ASP A 27 -3.43 5.19 7.71
CA ASP A 27 -2.92 6.12 6.68
C ASP A 27 -2.21 5.36 5.56
N TYR A 28 -3.00 4.80 4.64
CA TYR A 28 -2.48 4.03 3.51
C TYR A 28 -1.58 4.86 2.59
N TYR A 29 -1.92 6.14 2.41
CA TYR A 29 -1.14 7.04 1.58
C TYR A 29 0.28 7.19 2.14
N TYR A 30 0.38 7.52 3.43
CA TYR A 30 1.68 7.68 4.07
C TYR A 30 2.44 6.35 4.20
N ALA A 31 1.73 5.24 4.44
CA ALA A 31 2.34 3.91 4.44
C ALA A 31 2.95 3.55 3.07
N PHE A 32 2.28 3.91 1.97
CA PHE A 32 2.81 3.71 0.63
C PHE A 32 3.97 4.66 0.31
N GLU A 33 3.85 5.93 0.73
CA GLU A 33 4.94 6.90 0.61
C GLU A 33 6.20 6.44 1.36
N TYR A 34 6.06 5.83 2.54
CA TYR A 34 7.15 5.21 3.29
C TYR A 34 7.85 4.11 2.47
N VAL A 35 7.10 3.27 1.74
CA VAL A 35 7.68 2.26 0.83
C VAL A 35 8.48 2.93 -0.29
N LEU A 36 7.93 3.97 -0.92
CA LEU A 36 8.61 4.70 -1.99
C LEU A 36 9.91 5.37 -1.51
N ARG A 37 9.92 5.87 -0.27
CA ARG A 37 11.07 6.53 0.36
C ARG A 37 12.09 5.56 0.98
N SER A 38 11.76 4.28 1.08
CA SER A 38 12.63 3.24 1.67
C SER A 38 13.81 2.88 0.76
N ALA A 39 14.72 3.84 0.56
CA ALA A 39 15.90 3.73 -0.27
C ALA A 39 16.74 2.48 0.07
N GLY A 40 17.17 1.74 -0.95
CA GLY A 40 17.95 0.52 -0.80
C GLY A 40 17.14 -0.75 -0.48
N THR A 41 15.83 -0.62 -0.22
CA THR A 41 14.96 -1.78 0.02
C THR A 41 14.51 -2.43 -1.30
N PHE A 42 14.41 -1.66 -2.37
CA PHE A 42 14.03 -2.11 -3.71
C PHE A 42 15.12 -1.75 -4.71
N GLU A 43 15.18 -2.49 -5.81
CA GLU A 43 16.17 -2.21 -6.86
C GLU A 43 15.72 -0.97 -7.66
N LYS A 44 16.51 0.09 -7.67
CA LYS A 44 16.12 1.40 -8.25
C LYS A 44 15.69 1.30 -9.73
N SER A 45 16.32 0.41 -10.50
CA SER A 45 16.05 0.17 -11.93
C SER A 45 14.65 -0.40 -12.21
N VAL A 46 14.03 -1.03 -11.20
CA VAL A 46 12.74 -1.73 -11.34
C VAL A 46 11.70 -1.29 -10.31
N ALA A 47 12.04 -0.40 -9.38
CA ALA A 47 11.14 0.06 -8.33
C ALA A 47 9.85 0.68 -8.88
N LEU A 48 9.92 1.33 -10.04
CA LEU A 48 8.75 1.90 -10.73
C LEU A 48 8.11 0.95 -11.75
N LYS A 49 8.64 -0.26 -11.95
CA LYS A 49 8.09 -1.23 -12.91
C LYS A 49 7.16 -2.24 -12.23
N SER A 50 6.22 -2.80 -12.98
CA SER A 50 5.45 -3.99 -12.59
C SER A 50 6.27 -5.27 -12.75
N CYS A 51 6.08 -6.24 -11.84
CA CYS A 51 6.73 -7.55 -11.91
C CYS A 51 5.99 -8.54 -12.84
N CYS A 52 4.66 -8.54 -12.84
CA CYS A 52 3.79 -9.48 -13.56
C CYS A 52 3.00 -8.74 -14.65
N GLU A 53 3.70 -8.07 -15.54
CA GLU A 53 3.07 -7.29 -16.60
C GLU A 53 4.09 -6.93 -17.69
N ILE A 54 3.62 -6.59 -18.88
CA ILE A 54 4.48 -6.26 -20.03
C ILE A 54 3.85 -5.19 -20.92
N GLY A 55 4.69 -4.27 -21.42
CA GLY A 55 4.29 -3.20 -22.32
C GLY A 55 4.08 -1.86 -21.61
N GLY A 56 3.97 -0.78 -22.40
CA GLY A 56 3.77 0.57 -21.88
C GLY A 56 4.95 1.12 -21.06
N ALA A 57 4.75 2.31 -20.49
CA ALA A 57 5.69 2.87 -19.52
C ALA A 57 5.64 2.03 -18.23
N ASN A 58 6.78 1.80 -17.60
CA ASN A 58 6.86 1.07 -16.33
C ASN A 58 6.32 -0.39 -16.38
N ASN A 59 6.28 -1.00 -17.56
CA ASN A 59 5.67 -2.32 -17.78
C ASN A 59 4.15 -2.37 -17.47
N TYR A 60 3.45 -1.24 -17.51
CA TYR A 60 1.99 -1.21 -17.34
C TYR A 60 1.25 -1.05 -18.67
N ASP A 61 0.40 -2.03 -19.00
CA ASP A 61 -0.54 -2.01 -20.12
C ASP A 61 -1.84 -2.69 -19.67
N GLY A 62 -2.89 -1.89 -19.44
CA GLY A 62 -4.18 -2.39 -18.91
C GLY A 62 -4.87 -3.46 -19.76
N LYS A 63 -4.39 -3.73 -20.99
CA LYS A 63 -4.86 -4.82 -21.85
C LYS A 63 -4.06 -6.12 -21.68
N ARG A 64 -2.92 -6.10 -20.99
CA ARG A 64 -1.98 -7.22 -20.81
C ARG A 64 -1.75 -7.50 -19.32
N GLN A 65 -2.84 -7.78 -18.63
CA GLN A 65 -2.86 -8.01 -17.19
C GLN A 65 -2.10 -9.29 -16.80
N CYS A 66 -1.61 -9.33 -15.56
CA CYS A 66 -1.01 -10.51 -14.95
C CYS A 66 -1.91 -11.75 -15.13
N GLY A 67 -1.33 -12.86 -15.61
CA GLY A 67 -2.06 -14.10 -15.89
C GLY A 67 -2.65 -14.22 -17.30
N ALA A 68 -2.65 -13.15 -18.09
CA ALA A 68 -2.97 -13.25 -19.52
C ALA A 68 -1.88 -14.02 -20.29
N ALA A 69 -2.26 -14.64 -21.41
CA ALA A 69 -1.35 -15.41 -22.24
C ALA A 69 -0.16 -14.55 -22.73
N GLY A 70 1.06 -15.04 -22.50
CA GLY A 70 2.29 -14.35 -22.89
C GLY A 70 2.73 -13.22 -21.95
N VAL A 71 2.06 -12.99 -20.82
CA VAL A 71 2.49 -12.03 -19.81
C VAL A 71 3.48 -12.71 -18.85
N PRO A 72 4.76 -12.27 -18.82
CA PRO A 72 5.77 -12.87 -17.97
C PRO A 72 5.62 -12.43 -16.51
N VAL A 73 6.19 -13.23 -15.61
CA VAL A 73 6.44 -12.86 -14.22
C VAL A 73 7.94 -12.62 -14.05
N CYS A 74 8.31 -11.54 -13.36
CA CYS A 74 9.70 -11.25 -13.06
C CYS A 74 10.34 -12.35 -12.19
N GLN A 75 11.64 -12.59 -12.36
CA GLN A 75 12.34 -13.67 -11.66
C GLN A 75 12.41 -13.46 -10.13
N ASN A 76 12.45 -12.22 -9.67
CA ASN A 76 12.55 -11.90 -8.25
C ASN A 76 11.60 -10.75 -7.87
N PRO A 77 10.36 -11.07 -7.44
CA PRO A 77 9.37 -10.08 -7.02
C PRO A 77 9.83 -9.20 -5.85
N ALA A 78 10.79 -9.64 -5.03
CA ALA A 78 11.27 -8.88 -3.87
C ALA A 78 12.12 -7.64 -4.24
N LYS A 79 12.44 -7.47 -5.54
CA LYS A 79 13.13 -6.28 -6.07
C LYS A 79 12.16 -5.17 -6.48
N PHE A 80 10.89 -5.51 -6.70
CA PHE A 80 9.85 -4.64 -7.26
C PHE A 80 8.93 -4.13 -6.15
N ILE A 81 8.40 -2.91 -6.32
CA ILE A 81 7.34 -2.38 -5.46
C ILE A 81 5.97 -2.86 -5.96
N SER A 82 5.74 -2.73 -7.27
CA SER A 82 4.50 -3.11 -7.94
C SER A 82 4.52 -4.57 -8.38
N TRP A 83 3.42 -5.27 -8.16
CA TRP A 83 3.16 -6.59 -8.71
C TRP A 83 2.64 -6.49 -10.14
N ASP A 84 1.50 -5.83 -10.36
CA ASP A 84 0.75 -5.80 -11.63
C ASP A 84 0.29 -4.39 -12.03
N GLY A 85 0.98 -3.37 -11.54
CA GLY A 85 0.70 -1.96 -11.81
C GLY A 85 -0.34 -1.35 -10.88
N VAL A 86 -1.12 -2.17 -10.17
CA VAL A 86 -2.15 -1.73 -9.22
C VAL A 86 -1.83 -2.23 -7.82
N HIS A 87 -1.51 -3.51 -7.68
CA HIS A 87 -1.20 -4.16 -6.43
C HIS A 87 0.29 -4.18 -6.15
N LEU A 88 0.65 -4.25 -4.87
CA LEU A 88 2.05 -4.26 -4.44
C LEU A 88 2.58 -5.69 -4.30
N THR A 89 3.90 -5.83 -4.34
CA THR A 89 4.54 -7.11 -4.04
C THR A 89 4.42 -7.45 -2.56
N GLN A 90 4.55 -8.74 -2.22
CA GLN A 90 4.54 -9.22 -0.84
C GLN A 90 5.54 -8.47 0.06
N LYS A 91 6.71 -8.08 -0.48
CA LYS A 91 7.73 -7.32 0.28
C LYS A 91 7.25 -5.90 0.59
N ALA A 92 6.66 -5.23 -0.39
CA ALA A 92 6.09 -3.89 -0.20
C ALA A 92 4.94 -3.91 0.81
N TYR A 93 4.00 -4.87 0.71
CA TYR A 93 2.94 -5.02 1.71
C TYR A 93 3.47 -5.33 3.12
N ARG A 94 4.56 -6.10 3.25
CA ARG A 94 5.20 -6.34 4.57
C ARG A 94 5.74 -5.06 5.19
N LEU A 95 6.30 -4.15 4.40
CA LEU A 95 6.78 -2.84 4.91
C LEU A 95 5.60 -1.95 5.32
N MET A 96 4.55 -1.89 4.50
CA MET A 96 3.33 -1.15 4.86
C MET A 96 2.68 -1.70 6.12
N SER A 97 2.58 -3.02 6.26
CA SER A 97 2.04 -3.66 7.47
C SER A 97 2.86 -3.32 8.72
N LYS A 98 4.20 -3.28 8.62
CA LYS A 98 5.05 -2.82 9.74
C LYS A 98 4.74 -1.37 10.13
N PHE A 99 4.59 -0.49 9.15
CA PHE A 99 4.18 0.90 9.38
C PHE A 99 2.81 0.95 10.10
N PHE A 100 1.80 0.26 9.56
CA PHE A 100 0.47 0.22 10.18
C PHE A 100 0.48 -0.33 11.59
N ASN A 101 1.23 -1.39 11.86
CA ASN A 101 1.31 -1.96 13.20
C ASN A 101 1.82 -0.91 14.20
N THR A 102 2.85 -0.13 13.85
CA THR A 102 3.31 0.95 14.74
C THR A 102 2.26 2.04 14.95
N GLN A 103 1.56 2.45 13.88
CA GLN A 103 0.54 3.51 13.94
C GLN A 103 -0.71 3.08 14.70
N ILE A 104 -1.24 1.90 14.38
CA ILE A 104 -2.52 1.37 14.88
C ILE A 104 -2.37 0.91 16.32
N LEU A 105 -1.33 0.14 16.66
CA LEU A 105 -1.15 -0.37 18.03
C LEU A 105 -1.05 0.75 19.07
N SER A 106 -0.49 1.91 18.68
CA SER A 106 -0.42 3.08 19.56
C SER A 106 -1.79 3.72 19.87
N GLN A 107 -2.78 3.48 19.01
CA GLN A 107 -4.14 4.04 19.10
C GLN A 107 -5.15 3.05 19.70
N ILE A 108 -4.88 1.75 19.63
CA ILE A 108 -5.64 0.70 20.36
C ILE A 108 -5.16 0.67 21.83
N LYS A 109 -5.06 1.83 22.50
CA LYS A 109 -4.88 1.83 23.95
C LYS A 109 -6.17 1.26 24.55
N TRP A 110 -6.10 -0.03 24.87
CA TRP A 110 -7.14 -0.73 25.60
C TRP A 110 -7.45 0.05 26.87
N ILE A 111 -8.73 0.39 26.98
CA ILE A 111 -9.54 0.34 28.19
C ILE A 111 -8.80 -0.46 29.26
N ARG A 112 -8.08 0.23 30.15
CA ARG A 112 -7.77 -0.38 31.45
C ARG A 112 -9.13 -0.46 32.15
N ALA A 113 -9.62 -1.68 32.29
CA ALA A 113 -10.52 -2.00 33.39
C ALA A 113 -9.79 -1.72 34.72
#